data_AF-A0A2V7HSL1-F1
#
_entry.id   AF-A0A2V7HSL1-F1
#
_cell.length_a   1.000
_cell.length_b   1.000
_cell.length_c   1.000
_cell.angle_alpha   90.00
_cell.angle_beta   90.00
_cell.angle_gamma   90.00
#
_symmetry.space_group_name_H-M   'P 1'
#
loop_
_entity.id
_entity.type
_entity.pdbx_description
1 polymer ?
#
loop_
_entity_poly.entity_id
_entity_poly.type
_entity_poly.pdbx_seq_one_letter_code
_entity_poly.pdbx_strand_id
1 'polypeptide(L)'
;VPLKNLSAYRVESALFTFGPLPDNNVLQFFGVNAPAGTVSASVSDGVHLMLAPLSRGDHTLHFHGALDLSSIGGPTFVQDITYHLTVVPGRN
;
A
#
# COMPACT_ATOMS: atom_id res chain seq x y z
N VAL A 1 -18.12 4.89 8.28
CA VAL A 1 -17.96 4.26 9.62
C VAL A 1 -16.55 3.69 9.71
N PRO A 2 -15.79 3.90 10.80
CA PRO A 2 -14.46 3.33 10.95
C PRO A 2 -14.49 1.80 10.98
N LEU A 3 -13.55 1.16 10.30
CA LEU A 3 -13.40 -0.30 10.34
C LEU A 3 -12.79 -0.73 11.67
N LYS A 4 -13.29 -1.84 12.23
CA LYS A 4 -12.78 -2.45 13.47
C LYS A 4 -12.15 -3.81 13.14
N ASN A 5 -11.32 -4.30 14.04
CA ASN A 5 -10.69 -5.63 13.94
C ASN A 5 -9.88 -5.82 12.65
N LEU A 6 -8.90 -4.95 12.40
CA LEU A 6 -8.10 -4.96 11.17
C LEU A 6 -7.37 -6.30 10.91
N SER A 7 -7.09 -7.08 11.95
CA SER A 7 -6.49 -8.41 11.82
C SER A 7 -7.35 -9.39 11.04
N ALA A 8 -8.69 -9.24 11.06
CA ALA A 8 -9.60 -10.05 10.25
C ALA A 8 -9.43 -9.82 8.73
N TYR A 9 -8.71 -8.78 8.36
CA TYR A 9 -8.45 -8.38 6.98
C TYR A 9 -6.96 -8.43 6.64
N ARG A 10 -6.11 -8.96 7.54
CA ARG A 10 -4.70 -9.20 7.24
C ARG A 10 -4.59 -10.41 6.33
N VAL A 11 -3.89 -10.26 5.22
CA VAL A 11 -3.61 -11.33 4.27
C VAL A 11 -2.14 -11.28 3.92
N GLU A 12 -1.52 -12.46 3.86
CA GLU A 12 -0.17 -12.65 3.36
C GLU A 12 -0.22 -13.54 2.12
N SER A 13 0.47 -13.15 1.05
CA SER A 13 0.63 -13.98 -0.14
C SER A 13 1.63 -15.12 0.09
N ALA A 14 1.63 -16.12 -0.79
CA ALA A 14 2.79 -17.01 -0.89
C ALA A 14 4.07 -16.21 -1.23
N LEU A 15 5.23 -16.77 -0.88
CA LEU A 15 6.53 -16.22 -1.27
C LEU A 15 6.66 -16.22 -2.80
N PHE A 16 7.10 -15.09 -3.36
CA PHE A 16 7.35 -14.95 -4.78
C PHE A 16 8.70 -14.28 -5.05
N THR A 17 9.17 -14.42 -6.28
CA THR A 17 10.38 -13.76 -6.76
C THR A 17 10.05 -12.35 -7.23
N PHE A 18 10.68 -11.35 -6.63
CA PHE A 18 10.58 -9.95 -7.02
C PHE A 18 11.82 -9.56 -7.84
N GLY A 19 11.58 -9.04 -9.05
CA GLY A 19 12.62 -8.75 -10.04
C GLY A 19 12.69 -9.80 -11.16
N PRO A 20 13.71 -9.73 -12.05
CA PRO A 20 14.83 -8.80 -12.02
C PRO A 20 14.38 -7.34 -12.15
N LEU A 21 14.90 -6.47 -11.28
CA LEU A 21 14.51 -5.07 -11.27
C LEU A 21 15.08 -4.33 -12.49
N PRO A 22 14.32 -3.38 -13.07
CA PRO A 22 14.87 -2.49 -14.08
C PRO A 22 15.86 -1.51 -13.44
N ASP A 23 16.66 -0.88 -14.30
CA ASP A 23 17.44 0.29 -13.90
C ASP A 23 16.51 1.46 -13.51
N ASN A 24 16.99 2.36 -12.66
CA ASN A 24 16.24 3.50 -12.14
C ASN A 24 14.87 3.12 -11.53
N ASN A 25 14.79 1.98 -10.84
CA ASN A 25 13.56 1.54 -10.18
C ASN A 25 13.24 2.38 -8.93
N VAL A 26 11.96 2.35 -8.52
CA VAL A 26 11.46 3.18 -7.41
C VAL A 26 12.16 2.94 -6.08
N LEU A 27 12.76 1.77 -5.84
CA LEU A 27 13.47 1.51 -4.58
C LEU A 27 14.76 2.33 -4.48
N GLN A 28 15.41 2.61 -5.61
CA GLN A 28 16.60 3.48 -5.66
C GLN A 28 16.24 4.93 -5.30
N PHE A 29 15.04 5.40 -5.67
CA PHE A 29 14.54 6.71 -5.21
C PHE A 29 14.43 6.77 -3.68
N PHE A 30 14.07 5.66 -3.04
CA PHE A 30 14.04 5.55 -1.58
C PHE A 30 15.41 5.25 -0.95
N GLY A 31 16.51 5.30 -1.71
CA GLY A 31 17.87 5.08 -1.21
C GLY A 31 18.22 3.61 -0.97
N VAL A 32 17.38 2.66 -1.39
CA VAL A 32 17.67 1.23 -1.28
C VAL A 32 18.68 0.83 -2.35
N ASN A 33 19.74 0.13 -1.95
CA ASN A 33 20.73 -0.43 -2.88
C ASN A 33 20.15 -1.62 -3.65
N ALA A 34 19.39 -1.32 -4.71
CA ALA A 34 18.70 -2.28 -5.56
C ALA A 34 19.08 -2.04 -7.04
N PRO A 35 20.29 -2.39 -7.48
CA PRO A 35 20.75 -2.19 -8.86
C PRO A 35 19.90 -2.97 -9.88
N ALA A 36 20.03 -2.59 -11.15
CA ALA A 36 19.38 -3.32 -12.24
C ALA A 36 19.78 -4.80 -12.22
N GLY A 37 18.82 -5.69 -12.45
CA GLY A 37 19.02 -7.13 -12.38
C GLY A 37 18.92 -7.73 -10.98
N THR A 38 18.77 -6.94 -9.91
CA THR A 38 18.51 -7.47 -8.57
C THR A 38 17.24 -8.34 -8.57
N VAL A 39 17.35 -9.51 -7.92
CA VAL A 39 16.27 -10.44 -7.67
C VAL A 39 16.22 -10.72 -6.17
N SER A 40 15.03 -10.70 -5.57
CA SER A 40 14.84 -11.05 -4.16
C SER A 40 13.60 -11.93 -3.95
N ALA A 41 13.53 -12.57 -2.78
CA ALA A 41 12.31 -13.18 -2.31
C ALA A 41 11.43 -12.10 -1.64
N SER A 42 10.11 -12.16 -1.86
CA SER A 42 9.16 -11.17 -1.35
C SER A 42 7.79 -11.78 -1.07
N VAL A 43 7.02 -11.14 -0.21
CA VAL A 43 5.61 -11.42 0.08
C VAL A 43 4.81 -10.12 0.02
N SER A 44 3.53 -10.19 -0.30
CA SER A 44 2.56 -9.14 -0.02
C SER A 44 1.93 -9.45 1.32
N ASP A 45 2.24 -8.66 2.35
CA ASP A 45 1.69 -8.80 3.70
C ASP A 45 1.09 -7.48 4.16
N GLY A 46 -0.19 -7.47 4.49
CA GLY A 46 -0.87 -6.26 4.93
C GLY A 46 -2.36 -6.44 5.17
N VAL A 47 -3.02 -5.33 5.48
CA VAL A 47 -4.49 -5.27 5.60
C VAL A 47 -5.06 -4.97 4.22
N HIS A 48 -5.78 -5.92 3.63
CA HIS A 48 -6.37 -5.79 2.29
C HIS A 48 -7.89 -5.64 2.40
N LEU A 49 -8.43 -4.55 1.85
CA LEU A 49 -9.84 -4.21 1.89
C LEU A 49 -10.32 -3.83 0.50
N MET A 50 -11.43 -4.43 0.06
CA MET A 50 -12.15 -3.98 -1.11
C MET A 50 -13.51 -3.43 -0.68
N LEU A 51 -13.80 -2.20 -1.08
CA LEU A 51 -15.11 -1.60 -0.88
C LEU A 51 -16.04 -2.07 -2.00
N ALA A 52 -17.32 -2.28 -1.67
CA ALA A 52 -18.35 -2.34 -2.69
C ALA A 52 -18.34 -1.00 -3.48
N PRO A 53 -18.80 -1.00 -4.75
CA PRO A 53 -18.96 0.25 -5.50
C PRO A 53 -19.68 1.29 -4.67
N LEU A 54 -19.05 2.46 -4.52
CA LEU A 54 -19.62 3.55 -3.75
C LEU A 54 -20.91 4.05 -4.42
N SER A 55 -21.94 4.34 -3.63
CA SER A 55 -23.16 4.96 -4.14
C SER A 55 -22.87 6.36 -4.71
N ARG A 56 -23.75 6.86 -5.60
CA ARG A 56 -23.64 8.24 -6.10
C ARG A 56 -23.69 9.24 -4.93
N GLY A 57 -22.84 10.26 -4.99
CA GLY A 57 -22.77 11.34 -3.98
C GLY A 57 -21.36 11.54 -3.44
N ASP A 58 -21.27 12.32 -2.37
CA ASP A 58 -20.01 12.67 -1.71
C ASP A 58 -19.66 11.67 -0.61
N HIS A 59 -18.39 11.28 -0.56
CA HIS A 59 -17.84 10.35 0.41
C HIS A 59 -16.52 10.89 0.95
N THR A 60 -16.24 10.59 2.22
CA THR A 60 -14.94 10.84 2.83
C THR A 60 -14.28 9.52 3.16
N LEU A 61 -13.09 9.28 2.60
CA LEU A 61 -12.24 8.15 2.92
C LEU A 61 -11.03 8.65 3.69
N HIS A 62 -10.86 8.18 4.93
CA HIS A 62 -9.70 8.47 5.75
C HIS A 62 -9.00 7.17 6.12
N PHE A 63 -7.67 7.16 6.06
CA PHE A 63 -6.87 6.06 6.60
C PHE A 63 -5.53 6.57 7.11
N HIS A 64 -5.04 5.85 8.12
CA HIS A 64 -3.76 6.08 8.77
C HIS A 64 -2.96 4.78 8.79
N GLY A 65 -1.65 4.88 8.58
CA GLY A 65 -0.70 3.80 8.75
C GLY A 65 0.64 4.34 9.24
N ALA A 66 1.28 3.61 10.15
CA ALA A 66 2.60 3.92 10.64
C ALA A 66 3.46 2.66 10.67
N LEU A 67 4.72 2.79 10.26
CA LEU A 67 5.70 1.71 10.26
C LEU A 67 7.03 2.26 10.79
N ASP A 68 7.55 1.62 11.83
CA ASP A 68 8.90 1.89 12.32
C ASP A 68 9.93 1.12 11.50
N LEU A 69 10.77 1.84 10.76
CA LEU A 69 11.85 1.27 9.95
C LEU A 69 13.23 1.39 10.62
N SER A 70 13.29 1.78 11.90
CA SER A 70 14.55 1.94 12.62
C SER A 70 15.39 0.67 12.66
N SER A 71 14.75 -0.51 12.67
CA SER A 71 15.42 -1.82 12.62
C SER A 71 16.27 -2.05 11.36
N ILE A 72 15.98 -1.31 10.28
CA ILE A 72 16.75 -1.33 9.02
C ILE A 72 17.45 0.00 8.75
N GLY A 73 17.61 0.85 9.77
CA GLY A 73 18.24 2.17 9.66
C GLY A 73 17.41 3.22 8.93
N GLY A 74 16.12 2.95 8.70
CA GLY A 74 15.18 3.87 8.05
C GLY A 74 14.44 4.77 9.06
N PRO A 75 13.78 5.84 8.59
CA PRO A 75 12.94 6.68 9.42
C PRO A 75 11.58 6.01 9.71
N THR A 76 10.87 6.46 10.74
CA THR A 76 9.45 6.11 10.89
C THR A 76 8.68 6.62 9.67
N PHE A 77 8.01 5.71 8.96
CA PHE A 77 7.09 6.05 7.89
C PHE A 77 5.68 6.24 8.47
N VAL A 78 5.04 7.36 8.15
CA VAL A 78 3.65 7.64 8.54
C VAL A 78 2.88 8.12 7.31
N GLN A 79 1.68 7.58 7.15
CA GLN A 79 0.69 8.03 6.20
C GLN A 79 -0.59 8.36 6.95
N ASP A 80 -1.13 9.55 6.74
CA ASP A 80 -2.41 10.00 7.28
C ASP A 80 -3.10 10.83 6.20
N ILE A 81 -4.07 10.22 5.52
CA ILE A 81 -4.65 10.76 4.29
C ILE A 81 -6.17 10.77 4.39
N THR A 82 -6.75 11.90 3.99
CA THR A 82 -8.19 12.04 3.75
C THR A 82 -8.44 12.33 2.28
N TYR A 83 -9.28 11.51 1.64
CA TYR A 83 -9.84 11.75 0.33
C TYR A 83 -11.30 12.21 0.47
N HIS A 84 -11.65 13.25 -0.29
CA HIS A 84 -13.03 13.65 -0.53
C HIS A 84 -13.39 13.22 -1.96
N LEU A 85 -14.27 12.22 -2.06
CA LEU A 85 -14.63 11.56 -3.31
C LEU A 85 -16.05 11.95 -3.69
N THR A 86 -16.25 12.45 -4.91
CA THR A 86 -17.59 12.62 -5.48
C THR A 86 -17.83 11.55 -6.54
N VAL A 87 -18.77 10.66 -6.26
CA VAL A 87 -19.15 9.58 -7.17
C VAL A 87 -20.28 10.06 -8.06
N VAL A 88 -20.02 10.10 -9.38
CA VAL A 88 -20.98 10.51 -10.42
C VAL A 88 -21.52 9.29 -11.17
N PRO A 89 -22.65 9.42 -11.91
CA PRO A 89 -23.12 8.34 -12.77
C PRO A 89 -22.05 7.91 -13.78
N GLY A 90 -21.97 6.59 -14.05
CA GLY A 90 -21.13 6.07 -15.12
C GLY A 90 -21.53 6.67 -16.46
N ARG A 91 -20.56 6.97 -17.33
CA ARG A 91 -20.85 7.29 -18.73
C ARG A 91 -21.35 6.02 -19.40
N ASN A 92 -22.60 6.05 -19.87
CA ASN A 92 -23.12 5.08 -20.82
C ASN A 92 -22.61 5.41 -22.23
#